data_AF-A0A945SEW0-F1
#
_entry.id   AF-A0A945SEW0-F1
#
_cell.length_a   1.000
_cell.length_b   1.000
_cell.length_c   1.000
_cell.angle_alpha   90.00
_cell.angle_beta   90.00
_cell.angle_gamma   90.00
#
_symmetry.space_group_name_H-M   'P 1'
#
loop_
_entity.id
_entity.type
_entity.pdbx_description
1 polymer ?
#
loop_
_entity_poly.entity_id
_entity_poly.type
_entity_poly.pdbx_seq_one_letter_code
_entity_poly.pdbx_strand_id
1 'polypeptide(L)'
;MSNGFYNVPKAVNEPVKGYALGSPERTELLAEYKRMYNTTVDVPMYIGDKQVFTDDKRNLTPPHEHRHVIGTSNYGGEQEVRDAIDAAMDAREKWANMSWEHRASIFLKAADLLAGPYRA
;
A
#
# COMPACT_ATOMS: atom_id res chain seq x y z
N MET A 1 17.19 -26.47 -6.28
CA MET A 1 16.44 -26.01 -7.47
C MET A 1 15.25 -26.93 -7.64
N SER A 2 14.03 -26.41 -7.68
CA SER A 2 12.84 -27.24 -7.95
C SER A 2 12.75 -27.54 -9.45
N ASN A 3 12.64 -28.81 -9.82
CA ASN A 3 12.53 -29.24 -11.21
C ASN A 3 11.07 -29.23 -11.68
N GLY A 4 10.46 -28.04 -11.78
CA GLY A 4 9.07 -27.88 -12.20
C GLY A 4 8.89 -26.73 -13.20
N PHE A 5 7.98 -26.91 -14.16
CA PHE A 5 7.48 -25.81 -15.00
C PHE A 5 6.32 -25.12 -14.28
N TYR A 6 6.53 -23.89 -13.84
CA TYR A 6 5.51 -23.12 -13.13
C TYR A 6 4.72 -22.27 -14.11
N ASN A 7 3.39 -22.39 -14.07
CA ASN A 7 2.48 -21.58 -14.86
C ASN A 7 1.88 -20.49 -13.97
N VAL A 8 2.00 -19.23 -14.40
CA VAL A 8 1.28 -18.12 -13.78
C VAL A 8 -0.20 -18.15 -14.21
N PRO A 9 -1.14 -17.75 -13.34
CA PRO A 9 -2.54 -17.59 -13.72
C PRO A 9 -2.68 -16.65 -14.93
N LYS A 10 -3.64 -16.95 -15.80
CA LYS A 10 -3.94 -16.07 -16.94
C LYS A 10 -4.45 -14.72 -16.41
N ALA A 11 -3.74 -13.65 -16.72
CA ALA A 11 -4.17 -12.30 -16.36
C ALA A 11 -5.44 -11.93 -17.14
N VAL A 12 -6.45 -11.46 -16.40
CA VAL A 12 -7.68 -10.87 -16.93
C VAL A 12 -7.88 -9.52 -16.26
N ASN A 13 -8.50 -8.56 -16.96
CA ASN A 13 -8.77 -7.25 -16.37
C ASN A 13 -9.75 -7.39 -15.21
N GLU A 14 -9.44 -6.74 -14.10
CA GLU A 14 -10.31 -6.69 -12.92
C GLU A 14 -11.64 -5.99 -13.27
N PRO A 15 -12.80 -6.61 -13.01
CA PRO A 15 -14.09 -5.98 -13.29
C PRO A 15 -14.28 -4.67 -12.53
N VAL A 16 -14.80 -3.65 -13.21
CA VAL A 16 -15.17 -2.38 -12.58
C VAL A 16 -16.54 -2.54 -11.92
N LYS A 17 -16.65 -2.23 -10.63
CA LYS A 17 -17.93 -2.29 -9.91
C LYS A 17 -18.81 -1.09 -10.27
N GLY A 18 -20.14 -1.28 -10.21
CA GLY A 18 -21.11 -0.27 -10.64
C GLY A 18 -21.45 0.79 -9.58
N TYR A 19 -21.31 0.46 -8.29
CA TYR A 19 -21.62 1.36 -7.16
C TYR A 19 -23.04 1.96 -7.23
N ALA A 20 -24.00 1.17 -7.71
CA ALA A 20 -25.40 1.58 -7.78
C ALA A 20 -25.98 1.85 -6.38
N LEU A 21 -27.08 2.60 -6.32
CA LEU A 21 -27.78 2.84 -5.04
C LEU A 21 -28.21 1.49 -4.42
N GLY A 22 -27.90 1.30 -3.14
CA GLY A 22 -28.20 0.06 -2.40
C GLY A 22 -27.27 -1.13 -2.67
N SER A 23 -26.27 -0.99 -3.57
CA SER A 23 -25.30 -2.04 -3.82
C SER A 23 -24.38 -2.27 -2.61
N PRO A 24 -23.92 -3.52 -2.36
CA PRO A 24 -23.00 -3.81 -1.27
C PRO A 24 -21.70 -3.00 -1.37
N GLU A 25 -21.12 -2.89 -2.57
CA GLU A 25 -19.86 -2.18 -2.77
C GLU A 25 -19.95 -0.67 -2.49
N ARG A 26 -21.13 -0.06 -2.72
CA ARG A 26 -21.36 1.33 -2.35
C ARG A 26 -21.50 1.49 -0.85
N THR A 27 -22.12 0.51 -0.18
CA THR A 27 -22.25 0.50 1.28
C THR A 27 -20.86 0.40 1.94
N GLU A 28 -20.02 -0.52 1.48
CA GLU A 28 -18.65 -0.70 1.94
C GLU A 28 -17.81 0.56 1.72
N LEU A 29 -17.82 1.12 0.50
CA LEU A 29 -17.08 2.35 0.17
C LEU A 29 -17.48 3.54 1.06
N LEU A 30 -18.79 3.73 1.28
CA LEU A 30 -19.27 4.83 2.12
C LEU A 30 -18.91 4.62 3.59
N ALA A 31 -18.88 3.37 4.06
CA ALA A 31 -18.43 3.05 5.42
C ALA A 31 -16.94 3.36 5.59
N GLU A 32 -16.10 2.95 4.63
CA GLU A 32 -14.66 3.20 4.68
C GLU A 32 -14.33 4.68 4.53
N TYR A 33 -14.99 5.38 3.60
CA TYR A 33 -14.86 6.84 3.49
C TYR A 33 -15.15 7.53 4.81
N LYS A 34 -16.27 7.19 5.47
CA LYS A 34 -16.62 7.77 6.77
C LYS A 34 -15.60 7.41 7.84
N ARG A 35 -15.08 6.18 7.83
CA ARG A 35 -14.05 5.75 8.79
C ARG A 35 -12.78 6.59 8.61
N MET A 36 -12.25 6.66 7.39
CA MET A 36 -11.03 7.42 7.07
C MET A 36 -11.22 8.92 7.30
N TYR A 37 -12.36 9.48 6.89
CA TYR A 37 -12.67 10.89 7.07
C TYR A 37 -12.72 11.28 8.56
N ASN A 38 -13.24 10.40 9.42
CA ASN A 38 -13.37 10.66 10.87
C ASN A 38 -12.19 10.14 11.70
N THR A 39 -11.16 9.56 11.08
CA THR A 39 -9.96 9.07 11.78
C THR A 39 -8.79 9.96 11.40
N THR A 40 -7.88 10.19 12.35
CA THR A 40 -6.59 10.84 12.09
C THR A 40 -5.48 9.79 12.06
N VAL A 41 -4.62 9.83 11.04
CA VAL A 41 -3.45 8.94 10.92
C VAL A 41 -2.15 9.73 10.97
N ASP A 42 -1.11 9.15 11.58
CA ASP A 42 0.27 9.63 11.49
C ASP A 42 1.04 8.65 10.61
N VAL A 43 1.31 9.04 9.35
CA VAL A 43 1.87 8.16 8.32
C VAL A 43 3.40 8.20 8.41
N PRO A 44 4.05 7.11 8.87
CA PRO A 44 5.51 7.05 8.97
C PRO A 44 6.13 6.84 7.58
N MET A 45 7.44 7.05 7.51
CA MET A 45 8.27 6.42 6.48
C MET A 45 8.53 4.97 6.89
N TYR A 46 8.49 4.04 5.94
CA TYR A 46 8.91 2.66 6.15
C TYR A 46 10.31 2.49 5.56
N ILE A 47 11.31 2.37 6.44
CA ILE A 47 12.72 2.18 6.06
C ILE A 47 13.14 0.80 6.57
N GLY A 48 13.31 -0.15 5.65
CA GLY A 48 13.48 -1.56 6.01
C GLY A 48 12.23 -2.09 6.75
N ASP A 49 12.43 -2.57 7.97
CA ASP A 49 11.38 -3.05 8.88
C ASP A 49 10.90 -1.99 9.89
N LYS A 50 11.46 -0.77 9.83
CA LYS A 50 11.21 0.29 10.82
C LYS A 50 10.21 1.31 10.31
N GLN A 51 9.34 1.74 11.23
CA GLN A 51 8.56 2.95 11.08
C GLN A 51 9.38 4.14 11.59
N VAL A 52 9.62 5.12 10.73
CA VAL A 52 10.41 6.32 11.02
C VAL A 52 9.49 7.54 11.03
N PHE A 53 9.55 8.27 12.14
CA PHE A 53 8.80 9.50 12.38
C PHE A 53 9.77 10.67 12.53
N THR A 54 9.35 11.85 12.11
CA THR A 54 10.14 13.09 12.14
C THR A 54 9.32 14.25 12.67
N ASP A 55 9.99 15.34 13.05
CA ASP A 55 9.33 16.57 13.48
C ASP A 55 8.78 17.40 12.30
N ASP A 56 9.29 17.20 11.06
CA ASP A 56 8.70 17.77 9.83
C ASP A 56 7.43 16.99 9.47
N LYS A 57 6.33 17.37 10.11
CA LYS A 57 4.99 16.84 9.88
C LYS A 57 4.26 17.70 8.85
N ARG A 58 3.66 17.05 7.84
CA ARG A 58 2.82 17.70 6.84
C ARG A 58 1.39 17.20 6.89
N ASN A 59 0.43 18.12 6.90
CA ASN A 59 -0.98 17.76 6.98
C ASN A 59 -1.44 17.05 5.70
N LEU A 60 -2.24 16.00 5.90
CA LEU A 60 -2.99 15.32 4.87
C LEU A 60 -4.44 15.83 4.94
N THR A 61 -4.92 16.40 3.84
CA THR A 61 -6.27 16.96 3.76
C THR A 61 -6.97 16.47 2.49
N PRO A 62 -8.28 16.23 2.53
CA PRO A 62 -9.05 15.95 1.32
C PRO A 62 -9.00 17.16 0.38
N PRO A 63 -8.68 17.01 -0.92
CA PRO A 63 -8.58 18.15 -1.84
C PRO A 63 -9.89 18.95 -1.98
N HIS A 64 -11.04 18.30 -1.80
CA HIS A 64 -12.35 18.96 -1.80
C HIS A 64 -12.68 19.72 -0.51
N GLU A 65 -11.92 19.51 0.55
CA GLU A 65 -12.13 20.15 1.86
C GLU A 65 -10.80 20.38 2.59
N HIS A 66 -9.99 21.29 2.05
CA HIS A 66 -8.62 21.53 2.49
C HIS A 66 -8.45 21.98 3.96
N ARG A 67 -9.55 22.33 4.66
CA ARG A 67 -9.54 22.69 6.09
C ARG A 67 -9.65 21.47 7.00
N HIS A 68 -10.13 20.34 6.49
CA HIS A 68 -10.28 19.11 7.25
C HIS A 68 -8.99 18.31 7.22
N VAL A 69 -8.37 18.10 8.39
CA VAL A 69 -7.10 17.36 8.51
C VAL A 69 -7.41 15.91 8.89
N ILE A 70 -7.09 14.98 7.99
CA ILE A 70 -7.29 13.53 8.17
C ILE A 70 -6.02 12.83 8.66
N GLY A 71 -4.91 13.55 8.79
CA GLY A 71 -3.67 12.98 9.25
C GLY A 71 -2.46 13.87 9.02
N THR A 72 -1.30 13.33 9.35
CA THR A 72 0.00 13.92 9.08
C THR A 72 0.90 12.89 8.40
N SER A 73 1.81 13.34 7.55
CA SER A 73 2.90 12.54 6.99
C SER A 73 4.23 13.02 7.54
N ASN A 74 5.16 12.09 7.76
CA ASN A 74 6.51 12.38 8.22
C ASN A 74 7.43 12.63 7.02
N TYR A 75 8.05 13.80 6.96
CA TYR A 75 8.99 14.15 5.90
C TYR A 75 10.42 13.85 6.35
N GLY A 76 11.14 13.07 5.55
CA GLY A 76 12.54 12.72 5.77
C GLY A 76 13.51 13.77 5.23
N GLY A 77 14.64 13.91 5.91
CA GLY A 77 15.79 14.70 5.47
C GLY A 77 16.84 13.82 4.79
N GLU A 78 18.08 14.33 4.74
CA GLU A 78 19.20 13.61 4.11
C GLU A 78 19.50 12.28 4.77
N GLN A 79 19.40 12.20 6.10
CA GLN A 79 19.70 10.99 6.85
C GLN A 79 18.71 9.86 6.50
N GLU A 80 17.41 10.15 6.51
CA GLU A 80 16.38 9.15 6.20
C GLU A 80 16.49 8.66 4.75
N VAL A 81 16.92 9.53 3.82
CA VAL A 81 17.20 9.12 2.44
C VAL A 81 18.38 8.16 2.38
N ARG A 82 19.48 8.44 3.10
CA ARG A 82 20.64 7.53 3.17
C ARG A 82 20.27 6.20 3.81
N ASP A 83 19.54 6.23 4.91
CA ASP A 83 19.06 5.01 5.60
C ASP A 83 18.16 4.17 4.68
N ALA A 84 17.30 4.81 3.88
CA ALA A 84 16.46 4.13 2.90
C ALA A 84 17.28 3.47 1.77
N ILE A 85 18.34 4.13 1.30
CA ILE A 85 19.27 3.57 0.31
C ILE A 85 19.96 2.34 0.89
N ASP A 86 20.53 2.45 2.09
CA ASP A 86 21.25 1.36 2.73
C ASP A 86 20.33 0.16 2.99
N ALA A 87 19.12 0.40 3.52
CA ALA A 87 18.12 -0.66 3.73
C ALA A 87 17.71 -1.37 2.42
N ALA A 88 17.59 -0.62 1.32
CA ALA A 88 17.30 -1.20 0.02
C ALA A 88 18.46 -2.04 -0.53
N MET A 89 19.71 -1.58 -0.32
CA MET A 89 20.92 -2.30 -0.75
C MET A 89 21.12 -3.58 0.05
N ASP A 90 20.84 -3.57 1.35
CA ASP A 90 20.89 -4.75 2.23
C ASP A 90 19.86 -5.81 1.81
N ALA A 91 18.65 -5.39 1.42
CA ALA A 91 17.60 -6.30 0.96
C ALA A 91 17.83 -6.86 -0.45
N ARG A 92 18.65 -6.18 -1.27
CA ARG A 92 18.80 -6.41 -2.71
C ARG A 92 19.17 -7.84 -3.05
N GLU A 93 20.20 -8.40 -2.40
CA GLU A 93 20.71 -9.73 -2.76
C GLU A 93 19.69 -10.82 -2.45
N LYS A 94 19.04 -10.75 -1.28
CA LYS A 94 18.00 -11.71 -0.88
C LYS A 94 16.81 -11.64 -1.83
N TRP A 95 16.38 -10.45 -2.23
CA TRP A 95 15.30 -10.26 -3.20
C TRP A 95 15.67 -10.78 -4.59
N ALA A 96 16.88 -10.46 -5.08
CA ALA A 96 17.36 -10.89 -6.39
C ALA A 96 17.54 -12.42 -6.47
N ASN A 97 17.98 -13.05 -5.40
CA ASN A 97 18.16 -14.50 -5.30
C ASN A 97 16.86 -15.27 -5.04
N MET A 98 15.75 -14.58 -4.72
CA MET A 98 14.44 -15.22 -4.65
C MET A 98 14.03 -15.72 -6.04
N SER A 99 13.45 -16.94 -6.10
CA SER A 99 12.95 -17.47 -7.37
C SER A 99 11.87 -16.55 -7.95
N TRP A 100 11.75 -16.49 -9.27
CA TRP A 100 10.83 -15.56 -9.90
C TRP A 100 9.37 -15.86 -9.55
N GLU A 101 9.03 -17.14 -9.32
CA GLU A 101 7.69 -17.59 -8.93
C GLU A 101 7.32 -17.05 -7.55
N HIS A 102 8.25 -17.11 -6.59
CA HIS A 102 8.03 -16.57 -5.26
C HIS A 102 7.88 -15.04 -5.31
N ARG A 103 8.69 -14.34 -6.10
CA ARG A 103 8.48 -12.89 -6.32
C ARG A 103 7.12 -12.59 -6.93
N ALA A 104 6.70 -13.34 -7.96
CA ALA A 104 5.40 -13.18 -8.59
C ALA A 104 4.25 -13.45 -7.60
N SER A 105 4.39 -14.45 -6.72
CA SER A 105 3.37 -14.80 -5.74
C SER A 105 3.02 -13.66 -4.78
N ILE A 106 3.99 -12.80 -4.45
CA ILE A 106 3.77 -11.63 -3.59
C ILE A 106 2.81 -10.64 -4.27
N PHE A 107 3.04 -10.35 -5.56
CA PHE A 107 2.19 -9.43 -6.32
C PHE A 107 0.81 -10.03 -6.64
N LEU A 108 0.73 -11.34 -6.91
CA LEU A 108 -0.54 -12.03 -7.09
C LEU A 108 -1.38 -11.98 -5.81
N LYS A 109 -0.74 -12.21 -4.65
CA LYS A 109 -1.43 -12.07 -3.36
C LYS A 109 -1.87 -10.63 -3.10
N ALA A 110 -1.04 -9.64 -3.43
CA ALA A 110 -1.40 -8.24 -3.31
C ALA A 110 -2.60 -7.87 -4.20
N ALA A 111 -2.65 -8.41 -5.43
CA ALA A 111 -3.78 -8.22 -6.34
C ALA A 111 -5.09 -8.80 -5.77
N ASP A 112 -5.07 -10.02 -5.23
CA ASP A 112 -6.24 -10.63 -4.58
C ASP A 112 -6.71 -9.83 -3.36
N LEU A 113 -5.77 -9.34 -2.56
CA LEU A 113 -6.06 -8.52 -1.39
C LEU A 113 -6.72 -7.18 -1.79
N LEU A 114 -6.24 -6.54 -2.86
CA LEU A 114 -6.82 -5.31 -3.39
C LEU A 114 -8.17 -5.52 -4.10
N ALA A 115 -8.36 -6.67 -4.76
CA ALA A 115 -9.62 -7.02 -5.43
C ALA A 115 -10.73 -7.38 -4.44
N GLY A 116 -10.36 -7.87 -3.24
CA GLY A 116 -11.28 -8.29 -2.18
C GLY A 116 -11.22 -7.39 -0.94
N PRO A 117 -10.56 -7.82 0.14
CA PRO A 117 -10.70 -7.23 1.48
C PRO A 117 -10.22 -5.78 1.60
N TYR A 118 -9.33 -5.30 0.74
CA TYR A 118 -8.83 -3.91 0.74
C TYR A 118 -9.36 -3.09 -0.44
N ARG A 119 -10.50 -3.47 -1.02
CA ARG A 119 -11.06 -2.76 -2.18
C ARG A 119 -11.82 -1.48 -1.83
N ALA A 120 -12.53 -1.50 -0.69
CA ALA A 120 -13.40 -0.42 -0.25
C ALA A 120 -12.62 0.70 0.42
#